data_AF-A0A1Y0MIT7-F1
#
_entry.id   AF-A0A1Y0MIT7-F1
#
_cell.length_a   1.000
_cell.length_b   1.000
_cell.length_c   1.000
_cell.angle_alpha   90.00
_cell.angle_beta   90.00
_cell.angle_gamma   90.00
#
_symmetry.space_group_name_H-M   'P 1'
#
loop_
_entity.id
_entity.type
_entity.pdbx_description
1 polymer ?
#
loop_
_entity_poly.entity_id
_entity_poly.type
_entity_poly.pdbx_seq_one_letter_code
_entity_poly.pdbx_strand_id
1 'polypeptide(L)'
;MKHSISFSTLVTDHLDIFNLFSPNDDGTNDTFVIKGIESYENNLKIYNRWGNIVFEVDNYQNDWNGTSNTGRVVRRNKRLPAGTYYLL
;
A
#
# COMPACT_ATOMS: atom_id res chain seq x y z
N MET A 1 -50.31 2.37 -14.54
CA MET A 1 -49.19 1.50 -14.09
C MET A 1 -47.94 2.36 -13.99
N LYS A 2 -47.33 2.49 -12.81
CA LYS A 2 -46.03 3.17 -12.67
C LYS A 2 -44.95 2.09 -12.70
N HIS A 3 -44.07 2.14 -13.71
CA HIS A 3 -42.88 1.31 -13.73
C HIS A 3 -41.84 1.99 -12.84
N SER A 4 -41.47 1.32 -11.75
CA SER A 4 -40.36 1.75 -10.91
C SER A 4 -39.15 0.92 -11.26
N ILE A 5 -38.09 1.58 -11.76
CA ILE A 5 -36.76 0.99 -11.84
C ILE A 5 -36.05 1.38 -10.55
N SER A 6 -35.55 0.38 -9.82
CA SER A 6 -34.75 0.57 -8.62
C SER A 6 -33.28 0.29 -8.96
N PHE A 7 -32.40 1.20 -8.57
CA PHE A 7 -30.96 0.95 -8.58
C PHE A 7 -30.55 0.52 -7.18
N SER A 8 -29.87 -0.63 -7.08
CA SER A 8 -29.19 -1.01 -5.84
C SER A 8 -28.00 -0.09 -5.61
N THR A 9 -27.82 0.38 -4.38
CA THR A 9 -26.63 1.10 -3.92
C THR A 9 -25.37 0.42 -4.45
N LEU A 10 -24.54 1.15 -5.19
CA LEU A 10 -23.16 0.73 -5.43
C LEU A 10 -22.47 0.81 -4.06
N VAL A 11 -22.15 -0.34 -3.48
CA VAL A 11 -21.21 -0.40 -2.36
C VAL A 11 -19.96 0.32 -2.85
N THR A 12 -19.69 1.48 -2.27
CA THR A 12 -18.45 2.19 -2.54
C THR A 12 -17.39 1.38 -1.81
N ASP A 13 -16.64 0.57 -2.55
CA ASP A 13 -15.53 -0.20 -2.01
C ASP A 13 -14.58 0.83 -1.38
N HIS A 14 -14.48 0.82 -0.05
CA HIS A 14 -13.67 1.79 0.68
C HIS A 14 -12.26 1.20 0.83
N LEU A 15 -11.25 1.97 0.42
CA LEU A 15 -9.86 1.64 0.70
C LEU A 15 -9.56 1.87 2.18
N ASP A 16 -9.25 0.80 2.92
CA ASP A 16 -8.72 0.91 4.28
C ASP A 16 -7.19 0.83 4.22
N ILE A 17 -6.53 1.95 4.51
CA ILE A 17 -5.06 2.05 4.54
C ILE A 17 -4.59 1.94 6.00
N PHE A 18 -3.86 0.88 6.32
CA PHE A 18 -3.24 0.72 7.64
C PHE A 18 -1.91 1.47 7.70
N ASN A 19 -1.83 2.50 8.54
CA ASN A 19 -0.66 3.40 8.62
C ASN A 19 0.50 2.85 9.48
N LEU A 20 0.41 1.63 9.97
CA LEU A 20 1.41 1.00 10.82
C LEU A 20 1.53 -0.50 10.52
N PHE A 21 2.77 -0.97 10.37
CA PHE A 21 3.12 -2.38 10.23
C PHE A 21 4.51 -2.63 10.83
N SER A 22 4.82 -3.87 11.19
CA SER A 22 6.06 -4.28 11.89
C SER A 22 6.71 -5.46 11.16
N PRO A 23 7.58 -5.23 10.16
CA PRO A 23 8.21 -6.29 9.37
C PRO A 23 9.36 -6.99 10.14
N ASN A 24 9.00 -7.74 11.17
CA ASN A 24 9.92 -8.45 12.08
C ASN A 24 9.88 -9.98 11.89
N ASP A 25 9.14 -10.47 10.89
CA ASP A 25 8.96 -11.87 10.54
C ASP A 25 8.29 -12.71 11.65
N ASP A 26 7.41 -12.09 12.45
CA ASP A 26 6.65 -12.78 13.50
C ASP A 26 5.28 -13.31 13.03
N GLY A 27 4.92 -13.05 11.76
CA GLY A 27 3.66 -13.43 11.14
C GLY A 27 2.53 -12.43 11.33
N THR A 28 2.73 -11.33 12.06
CA THR A 28 1.71 -10.34 12.40
C THR A 28 2.07 -8.95 11.87
N ASN A 29 1.26 -8.42 10.96
CA ASN A 29 1.48 -7.10 10.34
C ASN A 29 2.88 -6.95 9.73
N ASP A 30 3.40 -8.00 9.09
CA ASP A 30 4.73 -8.00 8.46
C ASP A 30 4.79 -7.22 7.14
N THR A 31 3.64 -6.93 6.54
CA THR A 31 3.54 -6.15 5.30
C THR A 31 2.64 -4.94 5.47
N PHE A 32 2.85 -3.95 4.60
CA PHE A 32 1.99 -2.79 4.50
C PHE A 32 0.70 -3.16 3.77
N VAL A 33 -0.45 -3.07 4.44
CA VAL A 33 -1.74 -3.53 3.88
C VAL A 33 -2.64 -2.34 3.54
N ILE A 34 -3.21 -2.39 2.33
CA ILE A 34 -4.31 -1.57 1.85
C ILE A 34 -5.44 -2.54 1.44
N LYS A 35 -6.55 -2.56 2.19
CA LYS A 35 -7.69 -3.43 1.84
C LYS A 35 -8.49 -2.83 0.69
N GLY A 36 -8.96 -3.69 -0.22
CA GLY A 36 -9.72 -3.29 -1.39
C GLY A 36 -8.85 -2.76 -2.54
N ILE A 37 -7.52 -2.74 -2.39
CA ILE A 37 -6.62 -2.24 -3.44
C ILE A 37 -6.65 -3.10 -4.70
N GLU A 38 -6.94 -4.39 -4.56
CA GLU A 38 -7.10 -5.36 -5.63
C GLU A 38 -8.25 -5.02 -6.60
N SER A 39 -9.21 -4.19 -6.17
CA SER A 39 -10.31 -3.69 -7.01
C SER A 39 -9.86 -2.57 -7.96
N TYR A 40 -8.59 -2.14 -7.91
CA TYR A 40 -8.09 -0.97 -8.65
C TYR A 40 -6.80 -1.29 -9.42
N GLU A 41 -6.69 -0.73 -10.63
CA GLU A 41 -5.38 -0.49 -11.24
C GLU A 41 -4.63 0.51 -10.36
N ASN A 42 -3.50 0.10 -9.79
CA ASN A 42 -2.81 0.88 -8.78
C ASN A 42 -1.30 0.91 -9.04
N ASN A 43 -0.66 1.98 -8.56
CA ASN A 43 0.79 2.13 -8.50
C ASN A 43 1.10 2.67 -7.11
N LEU A 44 1.98 1.99 -6.38
CA LEU A 44 2.34 2.40 -5.03
C LEU A 44 3.74 3.00 -5.03
N LYS A 45 3.88 4.24 -4.54
CA LYS A 45 5.19 4.85 -4.28
C LYS A 45 5.33 5.16 -2.79
N ILE A 46 6.50 4.82 -2.25
CA ILE A 46 6.81 5.05 -0.84
C ILE A 46 8.07 5.89 -0.74
N TYR A 47 7.98 6.96 0.04
CA TYR A 47 9.01 7.97 0.20
C TYR A 47 9.54 7.97 1.63
N ASN A 48 10.84 8.18 1.80
CA ASN A 48 11.38 8.54 3.09
C ASN A 48 11.05 10.01 3.45
N ARG A 49 11.36 10.42 4.69
CA ARG A 49 11.13 11.79 5.18
C ARG A 49 11.81 12.93 4.40
N TRP A 50 12.72 12.60 3.49
CA TRP A 50 13.41 13.57 2.64
C TRP A 50 12.85 13.60 1.21
N GLY A 51 11.73 12.91 0.95
CA GLY A 51 11.10 12.88 -0.36
C GLY A 51 11.79 11.96 -1.37
N ASN A 52 12.67 11.06 -0.93
CA ASN A 52 13.26 10.07 -1.84
C ASN A 52 12.41 8.80 -1.89
N ILE A 53 12.15 8.31 -3.11
CA ILE A 53 11.46 7.04 -3.33
C ILE A 53 12.35 5.90 -2.82
N VAL A 54 11.83 5.11 -1.90
CA VAL A 54 12.48 3.91 -1.34
C VAL A 54 11.88 2.62 -1.88
N PHE A 55 10.61 2.66 -2.30
CA PHE A 55 9.89 1.56 -2.92
C PHE A 55 8.90 2.09 -3.97
N GLU A 56 8.79 1.38 -5.09
CA GLU A 56 7.85 1.68 -6.18
C GLU A 56 7.43 0.39 -6.88
N VAL A 57 6.13 0.18 -7.09
CA VAL A 57 5.62 -1.00 -7.78
C VAL A 57 4.31 -0.70 -8.50
N ASP A 58 4.16 -1.26 -9.70
CA ASP A 58 2.90 -1.31 -10.42
C ASP A 58 2.08 -2.51 -9.92
N ASN A 59 0.78 -2.31 -9.74
CA ASN A 59 -0.18 -3.30 -9.27
C ASN A 59 0.23 -3.92 -7.92
N TYR A 60 0.33 -3.10 -6.88
CA TYR A 60 0.66 -3.51 -5.52
C TYR A 60 -0.27 -4.59 -4.97
N GLN A 61 0.29 -5.62 -4.34
CA GLN A 61 -0.41 -6.82 -3.87
C GLN A 61 -0.34 -7.04 -2.36
N ASN A 62 -0.17 -5.97 -1.56
CA ASN A 62 -0.03 -6.08 -0.09
C ASN A 62 1.17 -6.90 0.38
N ASP A 63 2.26 -6.91 -0.40
CA ASP A 63 3.44 -7.75 -0.22
C ASP A 63 4.69 -6.98 0.24
N TRP A 64 4.59 -5.67 0.47
CA TRP A 64 5.75 -4.88 0.86
C TRP A 64 6.08 -5.03 2.34
N ASN A 65 7.24 -5.62 2.61
CA ASN A 65 7.77 -5.88 3.95
C ASN A 65 8.80 -4.84 4.43
N GLY A 66 8.73 -3.59 3.93
CA GLY A 66 9.68 -2.54 4.31
C GLY A 66 11.07 -2.67 3.65
N THR A 67 11.20 -3.44 2.57
CA THR A 67 12.47 -3.58 1.82
C THR A 67 12.54 -2.58 0.66
N SER A 68 13.69 -1.93 0.49
CA SER A 68 13.89 -0.99 -0.62
C SER A 68 14.08 -1.70 -1.97
N ASN A 69 13.46 -1.18 -3.03
CA ASN A 69 13.65 -1.67 -4.41
C ASN A 69 14.25 -0.63 -5.39
N THR A 70 14.46 0.62 -4.97
CA THR A 70 14.95 1.72 -5.85
C THR A 70 16.46 1.94 -5.80
N GLY A 71 17.15 1.45 -4.76
CA GLY A 71 18.62 1.52 -4.65
C GLY A 71 19.23 2.92 -4.46
N ARG A 72 18.41 3.99 -4.49
CA ARG A 72 18.88 5.39 -4.52
C ARG A 72 19.35 5.92 -3.16
N VAL A 73 18.68 5.54 -2.08
CA VAL A 73 19.01 6.00 -0.71
C VAL A 73 19.45 4.85 0.17
N VAL A 74 18.76 3.72 0.05
CA VAL A 74 19.11 2.47 0.70
C VAL A 74 19.45 1.47 -0.40
N ARG A 75 20.43 0.61 -0.14
CA ARG A 75 20.79 -0.46 -1.09
C ARG A 75 19.54 -1.26 -1.44
N ARG A 76 19.39 -1.59 -2.72
CA ARG A 76 18.33 -2.48 -3.18
C ARG A 76 18.34 -3.78 -2.38
N ASN A 77 17.17 -4.32 -2.07
CA ASN A 77 16.99 -5.54 -1.28
C ASN A 77 17.52 -5.43 0.17
N LYS A 78 17.57 -4.21 0.73
CA LYS A 78 17.81 -4.00 2.17
C LYS A 78 16.57 -3.47 2.85
N ARG A 79 16.33 -3.99 4.06
CA ARG A 79 15.32 -3.46 4.98
C ARG A 79 15.60 -1.99 5.27
N LEU A 80 14.54 -1.22 5.24
CA LEU A 80 14.57 0.18 5.61
C LEU A 80 14.65 0.31 7.14
N PRO A 81 15.31 1.37 7.65
CA PRO A 81 15.29 1.66 9.08
C PRO A 81 13.86 1.93 9.58
N ALA A 82 13.61 1.63 10.86
CA ALA A 82 12.40 2.04 11.54
C ALA A 82 12.22 3.56 11.45
N GLY A 83 11.02 4.01 11.12
CA GLY A 83 10.71 5.42 10.97
C GLY A 83 9.43 5.68 10.17
N THR A 84 9.14 6.95 9.95
CA THR A 84 7.97 7.40 9.19
C THR A 84 8.28 7.49 7.70
N TYR A 85 7.39 6.94 6.89
CA TYR A 85 7.42 6.96 5.43
C TYR A 85 6.09 7.54 4.91
N TYR A 86 6.09 8.00 3.66
CA TYR A 86 4.97 8.69 3.04
C TYR A 86 4.54 7.97 1.77
N LEU A 87 3.23 7.92 1.54
CA LEU A 87 2.59 7.22 0.43
C LEU A 87 2.17 8.23 -0.63
N LEU A 88 2.25 7.85 -1.91
CA LEU A 88 1.59 8.52 -3.02
C LEU A 88 1.00 7.50 -3.98
#